data_AF-A0A536JDP5-F1
#
_entry.id   AF-A0A536JDP5-F1
#
_cell.length_a   1.000
_cell.length_b   1.000
_cell.length_c   1.000
_cell.angle_alpha   90.00
_cell.angle_beta   90.00
_cell.angle_gamma   90.00
#
_symmetry.space_group_name_H-M   'P 1'
#
loop_
_entity.id
_entity.type
_entity.pdbx_description
1 polymer ?
#
loop_
_entity_poly.entity_id
_entity_poly.type
_entity_poly.pdbx_seq_one_letter_code
_entity_poly.pdbx_strand_id
1 'polypeptide(L)'
;MEAAPGASSSTVPLLDAPPSHPPPAGYRVTGITVTPATVVINGDPAVLGRIRSISLPPVDLSNSTSDASFTVAIPYAAGVTGSPANATVRYSIAQNPNVSPSPP
;
A
#
# COMPACT_ATOMS: atom_id res chain seq x y z
N MET A 1 -17.15 -25.10 -20.52
CA MET A 1 -17.19 -23.84 -19.74
C MET A 1 -17.80 -24.18 -18.40
N GLU A 2 -17.02 -24.32 -17.33
CA GLU A 2 -17.53 -24.78 -16.04
C GLU A 2 -16.89 -23.95 -14.92
N ALA A 3 -17.65 -23.00 -14.39
CA ALA A 3 -17.31 -22.29 -13.16
C ALA A 3 -17.65 -23.21 -11.98
N ALA A 4 -16.63 -23.69 -11.25
CA ALA A 4 -16.84 -24.51 -10.06
C ALA A 4 -17.56 -23.70 -8.96
N PRO A 5 -18.68 -24.20 -8.40
CA PRO A 5 -19.36 -23.58 -7.28
C PRO A 5 -18.54 -23.84 -6.01
N GLY A 6 -17.67 -22.89 -5.65
CA GLY A 6 -16.78 -23.03 -4.48
C GLY A 6 -15.64 -22.01 -4.42
N ALA A 7 -15.42 -21.22 -5.47
CA ALA A 7 -14.47 -20.11 -5.40
C ALA A 7 -15.10 -18.94 -4.61
N SER A 8 -14.97 -18.97 -3.28
CA SER A 8 -15.23 -17.81 -2.43
C SER A 8 -14.08 -16.82 -2.55
N SER A 9 -13.80 -16.34 -3.76
CA SER A 9 -12.79 -15.31 -4.02
C SER A 9 -13.46 -13.93 -4.10
N SER A 10 -12.81 -12.90 -3.58
CA SER A 10 -13.28 -11.53 -3.63
C SER A 10 -12.12 -10.61 -3.99
N THR A 11 -12.37 -9.59 -4.80
CA THR A 11 -11.37 -8.59 -5.14
C THR A 11 -11.57 -7.39 -4.24
N VAL A 12 -10.55 -7.06 -3.45
CA VAL A 12 -10.58 -5.94 -2.53
C VAL A 12 -9.52 -4.91 -2.93
N PRO A 13 -9.85 -3.60 -2.87
CA PRO A 13 -8.86 -2.56 -3.07
C PRO A 13 -7.88 -2.52 -1.91
N LEU A 14 -6.61 -2.35 -2.25
CA LEU A 14 -5.57 -1.98 -1.30
C LEU A 14 -5.62 -0.48 -1.10
N LEU A 15 -5.73 -0.07 0.16
CA LEU A 15 -5.61 1.33 0.56
C LEU A 15 -4.18 1.55 1.03
N ASP A 16 -3.54 2.59 0.52
CA ASP A 16 -2.29 3.06 1.11
C ASP A 16 -2.59 3.68 2.48
N ALA A 17 -1.71 3.41 3.44
CA ALA A 17 -1.70 4.14 4.69
C ALA A 17 -0.77 5.35 4.55
N PRO A 18 -1.10 6.48 5.20
CA PRO A 18 -0.19 7.61 5.26
C PRO A 18 1.15 7.15 5.86
N PRO A 19 2.29 7.58 5.28
CA PRO A 19 3.60 7.21 5.79
C PRO A 19 3.77 7.67 7.24
N SER A 20 4.38 6.84 8.08
CA SER A 20 4.57 7.12 9.50
C SER A 20 5.37 8.41 9.71
N HIS A 21 6.40 8.61 8.88
CA HIS A 21 7.18 9.83 8.83
C HIS A 21 7.27 10.37 7.40
N PRO A 22 7.13 11.70 7.23
CA PRO A 22 7.35 12.35 5.94
C PRO A 22 8.84 12.32 5.56
N PRO A 23 9.15 12.54 4.27
CA PRO A 23 10.52 12.71 3.83
C PRO A 23 11.21 13.90 4.53
N PRO A 24 12.55 13.88 4.61
CA PRO A 24 13.32 14.89 5.33
C PRO A 24 13.09 16.30 4.79
N ALA A 25 13.31 17.32 5.62
CA ALA A 25 13.22 18.72 5.23
C ALA A 25 14.11 18.97 4.00
N GLY A 26 13.52 19.47 2.92
CA GLY A 26 14.18 19.34 1.60
C GLY A 26 13.32 18.65 0.57
N TYR A 27 12.43 17.77 0.99
CA TYR A 27 11.81 16.79 0.12
C TYR A 27 10.31 16.69 0.39
N ARG A 28 9.53 16.43 -0.67
CA ARG A 28 8.09 16.17 -0.56
C ARG A 28 7.72 14.97 -1.41
N VAL A 29 6.77 14.19 -0.92
CA VAL A 29 6.13 13.15 -1.75
C VAL A 29 5.29 13.86 -2.81
N THR A 30 5.63 13.62 -4.07
CA THR A 30 4.90 14.14 -5.24
C THR A 30 3.95 13.13 -5.84
N GLY A 31 4.13 11.84 -5.53
CA GLY A 31 3.25 10.78 -6.00
C GLY A 31 3.39 9.52 -5.17
N ILE A 32 2.31 8.74 -5.11
CA ILE A 32 2.25 7.44 -4.45
C ILE A 32 1.63 6.48 -5.45
N THR A 33 2.25 5.32 -5.66
CA THR A 33 1.76 4.30 -6.58
C THR A 33 1.78 2.96 -5.87
N VAL A 34 0.62 2.35 -5.68
CA VAL A 34 0.48 1.01 -5.10
C VAL A 34 0.28 0.02 -6.24
N THR A 35 1.12 -1.02 -6.31
CA THR A 35 1.02 -2.08 -7.32
C THR A 35 1.11 -3.46 -6.67
N PRO A 36 0.10 -4.32 -6.84
CA PRO A 36 -1.20 -4.06 -7.48
C PRO A 36 -2.09 -3.14 -6.60
N ALA A 37 -3.01 -2.39 -7.19
CA ALA A 37 -3.97 -1.56 -6.41
C ALA A 37 -5.13 -2.39 -5.84
N THR A 38 -5.32 -3.61 -6.33
CA THR A 38 -6.37 -4.54 -5.90
C THR A 38 -5.77 -5.93 -5.76
N VAL A 39 -6.26 -6.70 -4.80
CA VAL A 39 -5.81 -8.08 -4.58
C VAL A 39 -6.99 -9.03 -4.54
N VAL A 40 -6.75 -10.27 -4.98
CA VAL A 40 -7.75 -11.33 -4.91
C VAL A 40 -7.52 -12.08 -3.61
N ILE A 41 -8.53 -12.02 -2.73
CA ILE A 41 -8.57 -12.74 -1.47
C ILE A 41 -9.55 -13.91 -1.58
N ASN A 42 -9.28 -14.98 -0.85
CA ASN A 42 -9.98 -16.26 -0.91
C ASN A 42 -10.17 -16.71 0.54
N GLY A 43 -11.35 -17.19 0.89
CA GLY A 43 -11.64 -17.58 2.27
C GLY A 43 -13.14 -17.67 2.53
N ASP A 44 -13.53 -17.58 3.79
CA ASP A 44 -14.94 -17.67 4.15
C ASP A 44 -15.75 -16.46 3.62
N PRO A 45 -16.88 -16.67 2.90
CA PRO A 45 -17.65 -15.58 2.30
C PRO A 45 -18.20 -14.58 3.33
N ALA A 46 -18.47 -15.01 4.57
CA ALA A 46 -18.90 -14.09 5.62
C ALA A 46 -17.76 -13.18 6.11
N VAL A 47 -16.51 -13.65 6.06
CA VAL A 47 -15.32 -12.82 6.36
C VAL A 47 -15.01 -11.90 5.18
N LEU A 48 -15.03 -12.42 3.96
CA LEU A 48 -14.79 -11.62 2.76
C LEU A 48 -15.81 -10.49 2.60
N GLY A 49 -17.08 -10.74 2.90
CA GLY A 49 -18.12 -9.71 2.90
C GLY A 49 -17.90 -8.61 3.96
N ARG A 50 -17.10 -8.87 5.00
CA ARG A 50 -16.68 -7.86 6.00
C ARG A 50 -15.44 -7.09 5.55
N ILE A 51 -14.57 -7.68 4.74
CA ILE A 51 -13.37 -7.02 4.21
C ILE A 51 -13.76 -6.14 3.02
N ARG A 52 -14.01 -4.86 3.29
CA ARG A 52 -14.29 -3.87 2.22
C ARG A 52 -13.01 -3.37 1.54
N SER A 53 -11.91 -3.33 2.29
CA SER A 53 -10.62 -2.80 1.85
C SER A 53 -9.53 -3.29 2.80
N ILE A 54 -8.30 -3.41 2.31
CA ILE A 54 -7.15 -3.76 3.14
C ILE A 54 -6.20 -2.57 3.19
N SER A 55 -5.94 -2.07 4.40
CA SER A 55 -4.96 -1.00 4.60
C SER A 55 -3.56 -1.61 4.65
N LEU A 56 -2.67 -1.10 3.81
CA LEU A 56 -1.26 -1.45 3.85
C LEU A 56 -0.59 -0.85 5.10
N PRO A 57 0.48 -1.47 5.63
CA PRO A 57 1.23 -0.89 6.73
C PRO A 57 1.92 0.41 6.28
N PRO A 58 2.00 1.41 7.18
CA PRO A 58 2.66 2.67 6.87
C PRO A 58 4.17 2.44 6.73
N VAL A 59 4.79 3.19 5.80
CA VAL A 59 6.24 3.14 5.57
C VAL A 59 6.93 4.35 6.20
N ASP A 60 8.21 4.20 6.51
CA ASP A 60 9.07 5.31 6.93
C ASP A 60 9.75 5.92 5.70
N LEU A 61 9.48 7.21 5.44
CA LEU A 61 10.14 7.97 4.38
C LEU A 61 11.21 8.91 4.94
N SER A 62 11.48 8.91 6.24
CA SER A 62 12.40 9.85 6.89
C SER A 62 13.82 9.79 6.33
N ASN A 63 14.22 8.63 5.78
CA ASN A 63 15.53 8.43 5.16
C ASN A 63 15.47 8.46 3.61
N SER A 64 14.36 8.92 3.05
CA SER A 64 14.04 8.78 1.64
C SER A 64 14.12 10.15 0.94
N THR A 65 15.20 10.36 0.18
CA THR A 65 15.51 11.61 -0.53
C THR A 65 15.25 11.55 -2.04
N SER A 66 14.88 10.37 -2.56
CA SER A 66 14.52 10.15 -3.96
C SER A 66 13.34 9.19 -4.05
N ASP A 67 12.87 8.90 -5.26
CA ASP A 67 11.87 7.86 -5.46
C ASP A 67 12.30 6.52 -4.84
N ALA A 68 11.41 5.96 -4.03
CA ALA A 68 11.67 4.78 -3.24
C ALA A 68 10.51 3.80 -3.37
N SER A 69 10.85 2.52 -3.45
CA SER A 69 9.89 1.42 -3.55
C SER A 69 10.00 0.52 -2.33
N PHE A 70 8.88 0.35 -1.64
CA PHE A 70 8.78 -0.49 -0.45
C PHE A 70 7.87 -1.66 -0.75
N THR A 71 8.38 -2.86 -0.51
CA THR A 71 7.57 -4.07 -0.55
C THR A 71 7.02 -4.33 0.83
N VAL A 72 5.70 -4.25 0.97
CA VAL A 72 5.00 -4.45 2.24
C VAL A 72 4.15 -5.72 2.18
N ALA A 73 4.15 -6.48 3.27
CA ALA A 73 3.26 -7.62 3.40
C ALA A 73 1.82 -7.15 3.59
N ILE A 74 0.88 -7.74 2.86
CA ILE A 74 -0.54 -7.42 2.96
C ILE A 74 -1.08 -8.16 4.19
N PRO A 75 -1.61 -7.45 5.21
CA PRO A 75 -2.12 -8.10 6.40
C PRO A 75 -3.47 -8.76 6.11
N TYR A 76 -3.45 -10.04 5.73
CA TYR A 76 -4.67 -10.83 5.57
C TYR A 76 -5.28 -11.20 6.92
N ALA A 77 -6.60 -11.16 6.99
CA ALA A 77 -7.34 -11.62 8.16
C ALA A 77 -7.16 -13.14 8.36
N ALA A 78 -7.25 -13.61 9.61
CA ALA A 78 -7.17 -15.03 9.91
C ALA A 78 -8.25 -15.81 9.14
N GLY A 79 -7.84 -16.89 8.44
CA GLY A 79 -8.73 -17.68 7.59
C GLY A 79 -8.96 -17.12 6.18
N VAL A 80 -8.28 -16.04 5.81
CA VAL A 80 -8.26 -15.49 4.45
C VAL A 80 -6.87 -15.62 3.86
N THR A 81 -6.78 -16.10 2.64
CA THR A 81 -5.55 -16.17 1.85
C THR A 81 -5.69 -15.23 0.65
N GLY A 82 -4.67 -14.45 0.34
CA GLY A 82 -4.70 -13.58 -0.82
C GLY A 82 -3.42 -13.64 -1.62
N SER A 83 -3.54 -13.33 -2.91
CA SER A 83 -2.41 -13.31 -3.83
C SER A 83 -2.46 -12.04 -4.69
N PRO A 84 -1.33 -11.32 -4.83
CA PRO A 84 -0.04 -11.54 -4.16
C PRO A 84 -0.10 -11.27 -2.65
N ALA A 85 0.77 -11.88 -1.84
CA ALA A 85 0.82 -11.62 -0.39
C ALA A 85 1.59 -10.35 -0.01
N ASN A 86 2.18 -9.70 -1.00
CA ASN A 86 3.01 -8.52 -0.86
C ASN A 86 2.65 -7.52 -1.95
N ALA A 87 2.51 -6.26 -1.55
CA ALA A 87 2.27 -5.13 -2.42
C ALA A 87 3.54 -4.26 -2.50
N THR A 88 3.79 -3.69 -3.66
CA THR A 88 4.85 -2.70 -3.85
C THR A 88 4.25 -1.32 -3.81
N VAL A 89 4.68 -0.51 -2.86
CA VAL A 89 4.32 0.90 -2.77
C VAL A 89 5.51 1.73 -3.21
N ARG A 90 5.36 2.44 -4.31
CA ARG A 90 6.36 3.35 -4.85
C ARG A 90 5.98 4.78 -4.51
N TYR A 91 6.87 5.44 -3.78
CA TYR A 91 6.76 6.86 -3.44
C TYR A 91 7.66 7.64 -4.38
N SER A 92 7.10 8.58 -5.12
CA SER A 92 7.87 9.58 -5.86
C SER A 92 8.14 10.75 -4.93
N ILE A 93 9.42 11.00 -4.67
CA ILE A 93 9.88 12.08 -3.80
C ILE A 93 10.64 13.07 -4.66
N ALA A 94 10.30 14.35 -4.54
CA ALA A 94 11.00 15.42 -5.22
C ALA A 94 11.50 16.44 -4.20
N GLN A 95 12.61 17.09 -4.54
CA GLN A 95 13.08 18.24 -3.77
C GLN A 95 11.99 19.30 -3.72
N ASN A 96 11.73 19.81 -2.52
CA ASN A 96 10.85 20.92 -2.28
C ASN A 96 11.68 22.21 -2.33
N PRO A 97 11.64 22.98 -3.43
CA PRO A 97 12.46 24.18 -3.58
C PRO A 97 12.11 25.30 -2.58
N ASN A 98 10.99 25.15 -1.84
CA ASN A 98 10.53 26.11 -0.84
C ASN A 98 11.25 26.01 0.51
N VAL A 99 12.08 24.98 0.75
CA VAL A 99 12.93 24.92 1.94
C VAL A 99 14.26 25.63 1.69
N SER A 100 14.18 26.95 1.45
CA SER A 100 15.38 27.78 1.54
C SER A 100 15.89 27.71 2.99
N PRO A 101 17.17 27.42 3.24
CA PRO A 101 17.75 27.72 4.55
C PRO A 101 17.72 29.23 4.68
N SER A 102 16.86 29.75 5.56
CA SER A 102 16.96 31.15 5.99
C SER A 102 18.38 31.32 6.56
N PRO A 103 19.25 32.16 5.98
CA PRO A 103 20.54 32.44 6.58
C PRO A 103 20.33 33.26 7.87
N PRO A 104 21.07 32.99 8.96
CA PRO A 104 21.16 33.91 10.10
C PRO A 104 21.93 35.18 9.76
#